data_AF-A0A291Q8Y6-F1
#
_entry.id   AF-A0A291Q8Y6-F1
#
_cell.length_a   1.000
_cell.length_b   1.000
_cell.length_c   1.000
_cell.angle_alpha   90.00
_cell.angle_beta   90.00
_cell.angle_gamma   90.00
#
_symmetry.space_group_name_H-M   'P 1'
#
loop_
_entity.id
_entity.type
_entity.pdbx_description
1 polymer ?
#
loop_
_entity_poly.entity_id
_entity_poly.type
_entity_poly.pdbx_seq_one_letter_code
_entity_poly.pdbx_strand_id
1 'polypeptide(L)'
;MEITLSYGAVATQPSRPAYAEGARLGAPAAIQVADRFHLWQGIGRAVETCVAAHRECLNGLTAPTRTDAEASPNDSVCGGPDLDGRRAQRKKAAHALVHELLAQGHSRLAIARHLGWGLNTVLRYARAAAWQDTLRENRPRPSRLDPYKPYLERRFAAGCTSVTRLHRELTAENAPVTYQMVRAYIATLRAAPPQAPPPPPTVRRVTGWLTRHPSTLKEDERAALKDVLARCPELDIAAEHVRGFGEILAHRLGPTLPAWIEAVDASQLPGLTNFALHLLRDLDAVTAGLTLHWSSGGTEGAVNAVNRIKKIKRQLYGRAGFELLRKMILLQ
;
A
#
# COMPACT_ATOMS: atom_id res chain seq x y z
N MET A 1 -25.03 -30.21 19.01
CA MET A 1 -24.37 -29.13 19.77
C MET A 1 -24.73 -27.83 19.09
N GLU A 2 -25.63 -27.05 19.67
CA GLU A 2 -26.09 -25.78 19.10
C GLU A 2 -25.05 -24.70 19.40
N ILE A 3 -24.65 -23.95 18.38
CA ILE A 3 -23.66 -22.89 18.47
C ILE A 3 -24.34 -21.60 18.02
N THR A 4 -24.32 -20.60 18.89
CA THR A 4 -24.80 -19.27 18.53
C THR A 4 -23.59 -18.39 18.23
N LEU A 5 -23.44 -18.03 16.97
CA LEU A 5 -22.49 -16.99 16.56
C LEU A 5 -23.02 -15.66 17.07
N SER A 6 -22.36 -15.09 18.08
CA SER A 6 -22.73 -13.79 18.61
C SER A 6 -22.21 -12.71 17.66
N TYR A 7 -23.14 -12.13 16.90
CA TYR A 7 -22.89 -10.96 16.07
C TYR A 7 -22.83 -9.74 16.99
N GLY A 8 -21.61 -9.35 17.38
CA GLY A 8 -21.35 -8.09 18.07
C GLY A 8 -21.11 -8.24 19.56
N ALA A 9 -19.84 -8.40 19.93
CA ALA A 9 -19.35 -8.05 21.26
C ALA A 9 -18.21 -7.02 21.22
N VAL A 10 -17.61 -6.74 20.05
CA VAL A 10 -16.37 -5.95 20.00
C VAL A 10 -16.40 -4.90 18.89
N ALA A 11 -17.26 -3.89 19.06
CA ALA A 11 -17.18 -2.64 18.31
C ALA A 11 -18.00 -1.57 19.02
N THR A 12 -17.34 -0.49 19.44
CA THR A 12 -17.89 0.75 19.99
C THR A 12 -18.81 1.49 19.00
N GLN A 13 -19.99 0.95 18.82
CA GLN A 13 -21.22 1.61 18.38
C GLN A 13 -22.32 0.99 19.28
N PRO A 14 -23.42 1.66 19.62
CA PRO A 14 -24.44 1.08 20.49
C PRO A 14 -25.22 -0.01 19.72
N SER A 15 -24.55 -1.11 19.37
CA SER A 15 -25.18 -2.35 18.95
C SER A 15 -25.75 -2.98 20.21
N ARG A 16 -27.02 -2.64 20.41
CA ARG A 16 -27.96 -3.07 21.45
C ARG A 16 -27.53 -4.36 22.20
N PRO A 17 -27.46 -4.35 23.55
CA PRO A 17 -27.26 -5.55 24.37
C PRO A 17 -28.27 -6.68 24.11
N ALA A 18 -29.35 -6.38 23.40
CA ALA A 18 -30.44 -7.28 23.03
C ALA A 18 -30.05 -8.54 22.24
N TYR A 19 -28.94 -8.56 21.48
CA TYR A 19 -28.58 -9.76 20.70
C TYR A 19 -27.85 -10.82 21.53
N ALA A 20 -26.88 -10.41 22.34
CA ALA A 20 -26.22 -11.31 23.28
C ALA A 20 -27.19 -11.80 24.37
N GLU A 21 -28.04 -10.90 24.87
CA GLU A 21 -29.10 -11.25 25.83
C GLU A 21 -30.17 -12.15 25.19
N GLY A 22 -30.62 -11.83 23.97
CA GLY A 22 -31.57 -12.65 23.22
C GLY A 22 -31.04 -14.05 22.88
N ALA A 23 -29.73 -14.19 22.62
CA ALA A 23 -29.09 -15.48 22.43
C ALA A 23 -29.03 -16.30 23.73
N ARG A 24 -28.68 -15.67 24.86
CA ARG A 24 -28.67 -16.31 26.18
C ARG A 24 -30.06 -16.76 26.62
N LEU A 25 -31.09 -15.97 26.33
CA LEU A 25 -32.49 -16.30 26.64
C LEU A 25 -33.10 -17.33 25.68
N GLY A 26 -32.77 -17.25 24.39
CA GLY A 26 -33.35 -18.11 23.35
C GLY A 26 -32.70 -19.49 23.21
N ALA A 27 -31.43 -19.62 23.59
CA ALA A 27 -30.69 -20.88 23.54
C ALA A 27 -29.65 -20.95 24.68
N PRO A 28 -30.08 -21.14 25.94
CA PRO A 28 -29.19 -21.12 27.11
C PRO A 28 -28.13 -22.23 27.11
N ALA A 29 -28.36 -23.31 26.37
CA ALA A 29 -27.41 -24.41 26.21
C ALA A 29 -26.41 -24.20 25.06
N ALA A 30 -26.56 -23.14 24.26
CA ALA A 30 -25.67 -22.87 23.14
C ALA A 30 -24.40 -22.16 23.58
N ILE A 31 -23.26 -22.63 23.06
CA ILE A 31 -21.98 -21.97 23.29
C ILE A 31 -21.97 -20.66 22.49
N GLN A 32 -21.78 -19.55 23.20
CA GLN A 32 -21.57 -18.25 22.57
C GLN A 32 -20.17 -18.18 22.00
N VAL A 33 -20.06 -17.82 20.73
CA VAL A 33 -18.77 -17.71 20.03
C VAL A 33 -18.67 -16.33 19.40
N ALA A 34 -17.66 -15.56 19.80
CA ALA A 34 -17.38 -14.25 19.22
C ALA A 34 -16.79 -14.39 17.81
N ASP A 35 -17.13 -13.47 16.92
CA ASP A 35 -16.60 -13.50 15.57
C ASP A 35 -15.20 -12.89 15.43
N ARG A 36 -14.26 -13.68 14.90
CA ARG A 36 -12.86 -13.28 14.66
C ARG A 36 -12.69 -12.05 13.76
N PHE A 37 -13.58 -11.83 12.79
CA PHE A 37 -13.54 -10.62 11.97
C PHE A 37 -13.81 -9.37 12.80
N HIS A 38 -14.82 -9.40 13.68
CA HIS A 38 -15.12 -8.28 14.56
C HIS A 38 -14.02 -8.05 15.60
N LEU A 39 -13.40 -9.12 16.10
CA LEU A 39 -12.22 -9.01 16.97
C LEU A 39 -11.06 -8.28 16.25
N TRP A 40 -10.74 -8.69 15.02
CA TRP A 40 -9.68 -8.04 14.23
C TRP A 40 -10.06 -6.61 13.80
N GLN A 41 -11.33 -6.35 13.52
CA GLN A 41 -11.82 -5.01 13.23
C GLN A 41 -11.69 -4.10 14.45
N GLY A 42 -12.00 -4.62 15.63
CA GLY A 42 -11.90 -3.90 16.90
C GLY A 42 -10.45 -3.52 17.22
N ILE A 43 -9.49 -4.45 17.07
CA ILE A 43 -8.07 -4.12 17.26
C ILE A 43 -7.59 -3.07 16.25
N GLY A 44 -8.05 -3.12 14.99
CA GLY A 44 -7.74 -2.10 13.99
C GLY A 44 -8.18 -0.69 14.40
N ARG A 45 -9.37 -0.54 14.99
CA ARG A 45 -9.86 0.76 15.50
C ARG A 45 -9.10 1.21 16.75
N ALA A 46 -8.76 0.27 17.62
CA ALA A 46 -7.98 0.56 18.82
C ALA A 46 -6.57 1.07 18.45
N VAL A 47 -5.92 0.41 17.49
CA VAL A 47 -4.62 0.85 16.92
C VAL A 47 -4.75 2.20 16.24
N GLU A 48 -5.82 2.45 15.48
CA GLU A 48 -6.04 3.77 14.87
C GLU A 48 -6.14 4.89 15.91
N THR A 49 -6.80 4.62 17.04
CA THR A 49 -6.87 5.54 18.18
C THR A 49 -5.49 5.76 18.79
N CYS A 50 -4.71 4.69 18.98
CA CYS A 50 -3.34 4.78 19.47
C CYS A 50 -2.45 5.63 18.54
N VAL A 51 -2.40 5.29 17.25
CA VAL A 51 -1.62 6.04 16.26
C VAL A 51 -2.06 7.50 16.15
N ALA A 52 -3.36 7.78 16.30
CA ALA A 52 -3.86 9.16 16.31
C ALA A 52 -3.37 9.96 17.53
N ALA A 53 -3.28 9.32 18.71
CA ALA A 53 -2.72 9.94 19.91
C ALA A 53 -1.21 10.23 19.73
N HIS A 54 -0.49 9.36 19.03
CA HIS A 54 0.94 9.51 18.72
C HIS A 54 1.21 10.17 17.36
N ARG A 55 0.28 11.01 16.86
CA ARG A 55 0.41 11.68 15.55
C ARG A 55 1.67 12.53 15.41
N GLU A 56 2.17 13.08 16.51
CA GLU A 56 3.35 13.96 16.51
C GLU A 56 4.63 13.18 16.16
N CYS A 57 4.71 11.91 16.58
CA CYS A 57 5.81 11.01 16.26
C CYS A 57 5.91 10.73 14.74
N LEU A 58 4.82 10.91 14.00
CA LEU A 58 4.79 10.71 12.55
C LEU A 58 5.45 11.86 11.77
N ASN A 59 5.50 13.07 12.35
CA ASN A 59 5.96 14.29 11.67
C ASN A 59 7.49 14.38 11.52
N GLY A 60 8.26 13.56 12.25
CA GLY A 60 9.73 13.56 12.24
C GLY A 60 10.42 12.93 11.03
N LEU A 61 9.74 12.79 9.87
CA LEU A 61 10.39 12.38 8.60
C LEU A 61 10.98 13.57 7.83
N THR A 62 10.95 14.77 8.42
CA THR A 62 11.75 15.90 7.94
C THR A 62 13.18 15.71 8.43
N ALA A 63 14.10 15.51 7.47
CA ALA A 63 15.53 15.50 7.75
C ALA A 63 15.95 16.75 8.54
N PRO A 64 16.97 16.66 9.41
CA PRO A 64 17.43 17.79 10.18
C PRO A 64 17.91 18.91 9.25
N THR A 65 17.45 20.13 9.54
CA THR A 65 18.03 21.38 9.03
C THR A 65 19.53 21.35 9.29
N ARG A 66 20.33 21.12 8.25
CA ARG A 66 21.75 21.48 8.26
C ARG A 66 21.86 22.89 7.70
N THR A 67 21.98 23.82 8.64
CA THR A 67 22.51 25.16 8.44
C THR A 67 23.94 25.04 7.91
N ASP A 68 24.21 25.78 6.83
CA ASP A 68 25.47 26.29 6.29
C ASP A 68 26.72 25.38 6.27
N ALA A 69 27.18 25.05 5.05
CA ALA A 69 28.54 25.38 4.59
C ALA A 69 28.76 24.95 3.13
N GLU A 70 29.14 25.96 2.34
CA GLU A 70 30.05 25.97 1.19
C GLU A 70 29.60 25.41 -0.18
N ALA A 71 29.50 26.38 -1.09
CA ALA A 71 29.42 26.23 -2.53
C ALA A 71 30.79 25.97 -3.15
N SER A 72 30.84 25.04 -4.10
CA SER A 72 31.43 25.15 -5.47
C SER A 72 31.90 23.78 -5.98
N PRO A 73 32.18 23.60 -7.29
CA PRO A 73 31.30 23.85 -8.43
C PRO A 73 31.20 22.61 -9.35
N ASN A 74 30.15 22.57 -10.17
CA ASN A 74 30.05 21.91 -11.49
C ASN A 74 30.76 20.55 -11.69
N ASP A 75 29.96 19.49 -11.86
CA ASP A 75 30.14 18.67 -13.06
C ASP A 75 28.79 18.22 -13.62
N SER A 76 28.51 18.77 -14.79
CA SER A 76 27.37 18.45 -15.63
C SER A 76 27.61 17.08 -16.27
N VAL A 77 26.89 16.05 -15.82
CA VAL A 77 26.75 14.82 -16.60
C VAL A 77 25.29 14.62 -16.93
N CYS A 78 25.00 14.85 -18.21
CA CYS A 78 23.82 14.41 -18.93
C CYS A 78 23.33 13.06 -18.41
N GLY A 79 22.07 12.98 -17.97
CA GLY A 79 21.42 11.76 -17.55
C GLY A 79 21.57 10.68 -18.62
N GLY A 80 22.49 9.75 -18.37
CA GLY A 80 22.58 8.49 -19.09
C GLY A 80 21.30 7.68 -18.88
N PRO A 81 21.01 6.68 -19.74
CA PRO A 81 19.86 5.82 -19.55
C PRO A 81 19.96 5.17 -18.17
N ASP A 82 18.98 5.43 -17.30
CA ASP A 82 18.84 4.82 -15.98
C ASP A 82 19.11 3.30 -16.06
N LEU A 83 20.31 2.90 -15.65
CA LEU A 83 20.83 1.55 -15.79
C LEU A 83 20.26 0.60 -14.72
N ASP A 84 19.59 1.13 -13.69
CA ASP A 84 19.18 0.38 -12.50
C ASP A 84 17.66 0.20 -12.33
N GLY A 85 16.85 0.79 -13.21
CA GLY A 85 15.40 0.64 -13.16
C GLY A 85 14.90 -0.80 -13.39
N ARG A 86 13.70 -1.13 -12.85
CA ARG A 86 13.00 -2.43 -13.07
C ARG A 86 12.92 -2.85 -14.55
N ARG A 87 12.94 -1.88 -15.48
CA ARG A 87 12.94 -2.12 -16.92
C ARG A 87 14.30 -2.60 -17.44
N ALA A 88 15.40 -2.07 -16.93
CA ALA A 88 16.75 -2.50 -17.25
C ALA A 88 17.00 -3.93 -16.74
N GLN A 89 16.60 -4.21 -15.49
CA GLN A 89 16.69 -5.55 -14.90
C GLN A 89 15.93 -6.62 -15.72
N ARG A 90 14.68 -6.32 -16.13
CA ARG A 90 13.90 -7.23 -17.00
C ARG A 90 14.57 -7.49 -18.34
N LYS A 91 15.20 -6.47 -18.94
CA LYS A 91 15.91 -6.60 -20.22
C LYS A 91 17.23 -7.36 -20.07
N LYS A 92 17.96 -7.14 -18.97
CA LYS A 92 19.17 -7.89 -18.62
C LYS A 92 18.85 -9.38 -18.43
N ALA A 93 17.81 -9.71 -17.67
CA ALA A 93 17.34 -11.07 -17.50
C ALA A 93 16.89 -11.72 -18.82
N ALA A 94 16.15 -10.98 -19.66
CA ALA A 94 15.72 -11.48 -20.96
C ALA A 94 16.87 -11.72 -21.94
N HIS A 95 17.90 -10.87 -21.91
CA HIS A 95 19.12 -11.04 -22.71
C HIS A 95 19.92 -12.26 -22.25
N ALA A 96 20.15 -12.40 -20.94
CA ALA A 96 20.86 -13.55 -20.37
C ALA A 96 20.18 -14.88 -20.73
N LEU A 97 18.86 -14.96 -20.57
CA LEU A 97 18.07 -16.17 -20.88
C LEU A 97 18.18 -16.60 -22.36
N VAL A 98 18.17 -15.63 -23.29
CA VAL A 98 18.31 -15.94 -24.72
C VAL A 98 19.72 -16.41 -25.05
N HIS A 99 20.75 -15.80 -24.48
CA HIS A 99 22.15 -16.19 -24.70
C HIS A 99 22.48 -17.55 -24.07
N GLU A 100 21.91 -17.87 -22.91
CA GLU A 100 22.04 -19.19 -22.29
C GLU A 100 21.45 -20.30 -23.17
N LEU A 101 20.23 -20.10 -23.69
CA LEU A 101 19.60 -21.08 -24.59
C LEU A 101 20.33 -21.19 -25.94
N LEU A 102 20.95 -20.11 -26.43
CA LEU A 102 21.81 -20.16 -27.61
C LEU A 102 23.11 -20.93 -27.33
N ALA A 103 23.72 -20.76 -26.16
CA ALA A 103 24.91 -21.51 -25.74
C ALA A 103 24.63 -23.02 -25.59
N GLN A 104 23.40 -23.37 -25.18
CA GLN A 104 22.89 -24.74 -25.16
C GLN A 104 22.57 -25.31 -26.56
N GLY A 105 22.80 -24.54 -27.64
CA GLY A 105 22.63 -25.00 -29.02
C GLY A 105 21.20 -24.91 -29.57
N HIS A 106 20.25 -24.29 -28.85
CA HIS A 106 18.89 -24.15 -29.36
C HIS A 106 18.81 -23.18 -30.53
N SER A 107 18.04 -23.54 -31.56
CA SER A 107 17.76 -22.64 -32.68
C SER A 107 16.87 -21.47 -32.23
N ARG A 108 17.02 -20.30 -32.84
CA ARG A 108 16.25 -19.08 -32.50
C ARG A 108 14.73 -19.30 -32.57
N LEU A 109 14.26 -20.17 -33.46
CA LEU A 109 12.86 -20.61 -33.56
C LEU A 109 12.44 -21.54 -32.42
N ALA A 110 13.32 -22.42 -31.96
CA ALA A 110 13.08 -23.24 -30.77
C ALA A 110 13.01 -22.38 -29.51
N ILE A 111 13.90 -21.40 -29.36
CA ILE A 111 13.89 -20.44 -28.25
C ILE A 111 12.59 -19.63 -28.22
N ALA A 112 12.13 -19.13 -29.39
CA ALA A 112 10.86 -18.41 -29.50
C ALA A 112 9.67 -19.24 -29.02
N ARG A 113 9.61 -20.52 -29.41
CA ARG A 113 8.55 -21.45 -28.96
C ARG A 113 8.68 -21.82 -27.49
N HIS A 114 9.89 -22.06 -27.00
CA HIS A 114 10.17 -22.44 -25.62
C HIS A 114 9.83 -21.32 -24.62
N LEU A 115 10.11 -20.07 -24.99
CA LEU A 115 9.83 -18.89 -24.16
C LEU A 115 8.45 -18.27 -24.40
N GLY A 116 7.70 -18.72 -25.42
CA GLY A 116 6.45 -18.09 -25.84
C GLY A 116 6.63 -16.67 -26.39
N TRP A 117 7.81 -16.34 -26.91
CA TRP A 117 8.16 -15.00 -27.41
C TRP A 117 8.04 -14.93 -28.93
N GLY A 118 7.71 -13.75 -29.46
CA GLY A 118 7.76 -13.51 -30.90
C GLY A 118 9.20 -13.63 -31.46
N LEU A 119 9.35 -14.22 -32.64
CA LEU A 119 10.66 -14.47 -33.27
C LEU A 119 11.53 -13.21 -33.38
N ASN A 120 10.92 -12.05 -33.69
CA ASN A 120 11.63 -10.76 -33.78
C ASN A 120 12.19 -10.29 -32.43
N THR A 121 11.56 -10.66 -31.32
CA THR A 121 12.04 -10.35 -29.97
C THR A 121 13.28 -11.20 -29.65
N VAL A 122 13.23 -12.50 -29.95
CA VAL A 122 14.38 -13.39 -29.78
C VAL A 122 15.54 -12.95 -30.69
N LEU A 123 15.27 -12.62 -31.95
CA LEU A 123 16.29 -12.11 -32.88
C LEU A 123 16.93 -10.82 -32.39
N ARG A 124 16.16 -9.91 -31.78
CA ARG A 124 16.69 -8.67 -31.20
C ARG A 124 17.64 -8.94 -30.04
N TYR A 125 17.29 -9.84 -29.12
CA TYR A 125 18.16 -10.18 -27.99
C TYR A 125 19.37 -11.01 -28.44
N ALA A 126 19.19 -11.92 -29.40
CA ALA A 126 20.25 -12.77 -29.94
C ALA A 126 21.32 -12.01 -30.75
N ARG A 127 20.96 -10.86 -31.34
CA ARG A 127 21.90 -10.00 -32.09
C ARG A 127 22.64 -9.01 -31.20
N ALA A 128 22.11 -8.73 -30.00
CA ALA A 128 22.71 -7.79 -29.07
C ALA A 128 23.85 -8.46 -28.30
N ALA A 129 25.06 -7.91 -28.40
CA ALA A 129 26.24 -8.41 -27.68
C ALA A 129 26.11 -8.11 -26.17
N ALA A 130 25.64 -6.90 -25.83
CA ALA A 130 25.26 -6.53 -24.48
C ALA A 130 23.74 -6.29 -24.37
N TRP A 131 23.16 -6.49 -23.19
CA TRP A 131 21.75 -6.16 -22.95
C TRP A 131 21.46 -4.67 -23.18
N GLN A 132 22.46 -3.81 -23.03
CA GLN A 132 22.40 -2.37 -23.29
C GLN A 132 22.07 -2.06 -24.76
N ASP A 133 22.56 -2.88 -25.71
CA ASP A 133 22.28 -2.69 -27.15
C ASP A 133 20.80 -2.96 -27.50
N THR A 134 20.05 -3.57 -26.58
CA THR A 134 18.59 -3.77 -26.71
C THR A 134 17.79 -2.56 -26.21
N LEU A 135 18.47 -1.58 -25.60
CA LEU A 135 17.91 -0.26 -25.35
C LEU A 135 17.95 0.50 -26.68
N ARG A 136 16.80 0.56 -27.37
CA ARG A 136 16.61 1.67 -28.30
C ARG A 136 16.73 2.94 -27.47
N GLU A 137 17.77 3.71 -27.72
CA GLU A 137 17.84 5.09 -27.28
C GLU A 137 16.63 5.80 -27.89
N ASN A 138 15.57 5.96 -27.11
CA ASN A 138 14.56 6.97 -27.39
C ASN A 138 15.23 8.31 -27.09
N ARG A 139 16.22 8.72 -27.89
CA ARG A 139 16.71 10.10 -27.83
C ARG A 139 15.49 10.95 -28.12
N PRO A 140 15.08 11.85 -27.20
CA PRO A 140 14.01 12.77 -27.49
C PRO A 140 14.38 13.50 -28.78
N ARG A 141 13.47 13.48 -29.76
CA ARG A 141 13.69 14.22 -31.01
C ARG A 141 13.95 15.68 -30.66
N PRO A 142 14.89 16.35 -31.36
CA PRO A 142 15.17 17.75 -31.12
C PRO A 142 13.86 18.55 -31.25
N SER A 143 13.46 19.19 -30.15
CA SER A 143 12.30 20.06 -30.12
C SER A 143 12.69 21.42 -30.66
N ARG A 144 11.77 22.13 -31.31
CA ARG A 144 11.97 23.53 -31.73
C ARG A 144 12.33 24.47 -30.57
N LEU A 145 12.06 24.04 -29.33
CA LEU A 145 12.41 24.78 -28.11
C LEU A 145 13.86 24.59 -27.69
N ASP A 146 14.54 23.52 -28.13
CA ASP A 146 15.87 23.14 -27.63
C ASP A 146 16.92 24.25 -27.76
N PRO A 147 17.00 25.01 -28.87
CA PRO A 147 17.94 26.15 -28.98
C PRO A 147 17.67 27.28 -27.98
N TYR A 148 16.44 27.40 -27.49
CA TYR A 148 15.98 28.50 -26.62
C TYR A 148 15.93 28.11 -25.14
N LYS A 149 16.21 26.83 -24.81
CA LYS A 149 16.26 26.35 -23.42
C LYS A 149 17.27 27.11 -22.54
N PRO A 150 18.53 27.38 -22.99
CA PRO A 150 19.48 28.11 -22.17
C PRO A 150 19.04 29.55 -21.87
N TYR A 151 18.31 30.18 -22.80
CA TYR A 151 17.74 31.51 -22.58
C TYR A 151 16.65 31.47 -21.50
N LEU A 152 15.73 30.50 -21.60
CA LEU A 152 14.65 30.31 -20.62
C LEU A 152 15.19 30.01 -19.22
N GLU A 153 16.24 29.19 -19.10
CA GLU A 153 16.90 28.90 -17.83
C GLU A 153 17.55 30.14 -17.20
N ARG A 154 18.31 30.92 -17.98
CA ARG A 154 18.90 32.18 -17.49
C ARG A 154 17.85 33.17 -17.02
N ARG A 155 16.76 33.34 -17.77
CA ARG A 155 15.67 34.25 -17.39
C ARG A 155 14.89 33.75 -16.18
N PHE A 156 14.69 32.44 -16.07
CA PHE A 156 14.06 31.82 -14.91
C PHE A 156 14.92 31.99 -13.64
N ALA A 157 16.23 31.79 -13.74
CA ALA A 157 17.19 32.03 -12.67
C ALA A 157 17.27 33.52 -12.26
N ALA A 158 17.10 34.43 -13.22
CA ALA A 158 16.98 35.88 -12.98
C ALA A 158 15.60 36.30 -12.41
N GLY A 159 14.75 35.36 -11.97
CA GLY A 159 13.46 35.63 -11.34
C GLY A 159 12.30 35.90 -12.29
N CYS A 160 12.51 35.84 -13.62
CA CYS A 160 11.42 35.98 -14.59
C CYS A 160 10.64 34.66 -14.70
N THR A 161 9.62 34.48 -13.86
CA THR A 161 8.80 33.26 -13.83
C THR A 161 7.54 33.34 -14.72
N SER A 162 7.23 34.50 -15.30
CA SER A 162 6.03 34.71 -16.12
C SER A 162 6.18 34.11 -17.52
N VAL A 163 5.42 33.04 -17.80
CA VAL A 163 5.42 32.33 -19.08
C VAL A 163 5.00 33.24 -20.24
N THR A 164 4.01 34.11 -20.02
CA THR A 164 3.52 35.06 -21.03
C THR A 164 4.61 36.06 -21.44
N ARG A 165 5.41 36.52 -20.47
CA ARG A 165 6.53 37.43 -20.73
C ARG A 165 7.64 36.73 -21.52
N LEU A 166 8.01 35.52 -21.11
CA LEU A 166 9.05 34.72 -21.79
C LEU A 166 8.63 34.33 -23.22
N HIS A 167 7.35 34.00 -23.44
CA HIS A 167 6.83 33.70 -24.77
C HIS A 167 6.83 34.95 -25.67
N ARG A 168 6.47 36.12 -25.14
CA ARG A 168 6.53 37.39 -25.89
C ARG A 168 7.96 37.77 -26.27
N GLU A 169 8.92 37.58 -25.37
CA GLU A 169 10.35 37.86 -25.63
C GLU A 169 10.89 36.92 -26.72
N LEU A 170 10.59 35.62 -26.66
CA LEU A 170 10.97 34.68 -27.72
C LEU A 170 10.27 34.96 -29.06
N THR A 171 9.01 35.41 -29.04
CA THR A 171 8.29 35.79 -30.27
C THR A 171 8.89 37.05 -30.91
N ALA A 172 9.35 38.01 -30.10
CA ALA A 172 10.02 39.21 -30.59
C ALA A 172 11.37 38.93 -31.26
N GLU A 173 12.04 37.84 -30.86
CA GLU A 173 13.28 37.34 -31.48
C GLU A 173 13.01 36.39 -32.67
N ASN A 174 11.77 36.36 -33.20
CA ASN A 174 11.32 35.49 -34.31
C ASN A 174 11.50 33.97 -34.04
N ALA A 175 11.47 33.54 -32.78
CA ALA A 175 11.56 32.13 -32.43
C ALA A 175 10.28 31.36 -32.83
N PRO A 176 10.37 30.21 -33.52
CA PRO A 176 9.21 29.40 -33.93
C PRO A 176 8.69 28.51 -32.78
N VAL A 177 8.40 29.12 -31.62
CA VAL A 177 7.98 28.46 -30.38
C VAL A 177 6.55 28.83 -30.01
N THR A 178 5.76 27.83 -29.61
CA THR A 178 4.39 28.07 -29.15
C THR A 178 4.37 28.36 -27.65
N TYR A 179 3.35 29.08 -27.18
CA TYR A 179 3.11 29.32 -25.76
C TYR A 179 3.10 28.02 -24.94
N GLN A 180 2.53 26.95 -25.50
CA GLN A 180 2.44 25.64 -24.83
C GLN A 180 3.82 24.99 -24.63
N MET A 181 4.74 25.14 -25.59
CA MET A 181 6.10 24.62 -25.48
C MET A 181 6.86 25.33 -24.35
N VAL A 182 6.77 26.66 -24.30
CA VAL A 182 7.39 27.46 -23.23
C VAL A 182 6.76 27.14 -21.87
N ARG A 183 5.43 27.04 -21.80
CA ARG A 183 4.70 26.67 -20.58
C ARG A 183 5.12 25.31 -20.04
N ALA A 184 5.21 24.31 -20.91
CA ALA A 184 5.61 22.95 -20.54
C ALA A 184 7.06 22.93 -20.02
N TYR A 185 7.97 23.68 -20.65
CA TYR A 185 9.37 23.73 -20.21
C TYR A 185 9.58 24.50 -18.91
N ILE A 186 8.92 25.66 -18.75
CA ILE A 186 8.96 26.38 -17.48
C ILE A 186 8.31 25.56 -16.35
N ALA A 187 7.29 24.74 -16.64
CA ALA A 187 6.76 23.80 -15.67
C ALA A 187 7.81 22.74 -15.24
N THR A 188 8.68 22.28 -16.15
CA THR A 188 9.80 21.40 -15.78
C THR A 188 10.88 22.11 -14.97
N LEU A 189 11.13 23.41 -15.19
CA LEU A 189 12.07 24.19 -14.36
C LEU A 189 11.50 24.55 -12.98
N ARG A 190 10.16 24.69 -12.88
CA ARG A 190 9.45 24.88 -11.60
C ARG A 190 9.29 23.60 -10.82
N ALA A 191 9.31 22.45 -11.49
CA ALA A 191 9.45 21.17 -10.83
C ALA A 191 10.85 21.13 -10.24
N ALA A 192 10.98 21.60 -9.00
CA ALA A 192 12.20 21.47 -8.21
C ALA A 192 12.70 20.01 -8.29
N PRO A 193 14.03 19.75 -8.22
CA PRO A 193 14.49 18.40 -7.90
C PRO A 193 13.74 17.91 -6.65
N PRO A 194 13.37 16.62 -6.56
CA PRO A 194 12.50 16.13 -5.50
C PRO A 194 13.24 16.21 -4.16
N GLN A 195 13.14 17.34 -3.47
CA GLN A 195 13.63 17.55 -2.10
C GLN A 195 12.58 18.21 -1.21
N ALA A 196 11.29 18.02 -1.51
CA ALA A 196 10.34 17.92 -0.42
C ALA A 196 10.45 16.48 0.09
N PRO A 197 10.84 16.23 1.36
CA PRO A 197 10.73 14.89 1.92
C PRO A 197 9.29 14.41 1.71
N PRO A 198 9.08 13.11 1.40
CA PRO A 198 7.75 12.59 1.20
C PRO A 198 6.90 12.96 2.43
N PRO A 199 5.63 13.37 2.22
CA PRO A 199 4.77 13.76 3.33
C PRO A 199 4.74 12.62 4.36
N PRO A 200 4.72 12.95 5.66
CA PRO A 200 4.72 11.95 6.71
C PRO A 200 3.55 10.98 6.50
N PRO A 201 3.71 9.70 6.86
CA PRO A 201 2.66 8.72 6.70
C PRO A 201 1.46 9.14 7.54
N THR A 202 0.27 9.03 6.95
CA THR A 202 -0.97 9.34 7.67
C THR A 202 -1.26 8.29 8.73
N VAL A 203 -2.02 8.66 9.76
CA VAL A 203 -2.49 7.75 10.83
C VAL A 203 -3.03 6.45 10.22
N ARG A 204 -3.98 6.56 9.28
CA ARG A 204 -4.59 5.41 8.60
C ARG A 204 -3.58 4.53 7.87
N ARG A 205 -2.51 5.13 7.32
CA ARG A 205 -1.46 4.38 6.61
C ARG A 205 -0.62 3.56 7.59
N VAL A 206 -0.23 4.16 8.72
CA VAL A 206 0.52 3.48 9.79
C VAL A 206 -0.32 2.40 10.46
N THR A 207 -1.58 2.68 10.81
CA THR A 207 -2.55 1.67 11.30
C THR A 207 -2.63 0.51 10.33
N GLY A 208 -2.79 0.80 9.03
CA GLY A 208 -2.85 -0.24 8.01
C GLY A 208 -1.56 -1.05 7.88
N TRP A 209 -0.39 -0.49 8.20
CA TRP A 209 0.86 -1.26 8.24
C TRP A 209 0.92 -2.17 9.46
N LEU A 210 0.53 -1.66 10.63
CA LEU A 210 0.51 -2.42 11.89
C LEU A 210 -0.46 -3.59 11.85
N THR A 211 -1.63 -3.43 11.22
CA THR A 211 -2.68 -4.46 11.19
C THR A 211 -2.70 -5.29 9.89
N ARG A 212 -1.63 -5.26 9.10
CA ARG A 212 -1.47 -6.15 7.94
C ARG A 212 -0.44 -7.23 8.24
N HIS A 213 -0.61 -8.39 7.60
CA HIS A 213 0.36 -9.45 7.71
C HIS A 213 1.73 -8.97 7.20
N PRO A 214 2.83 -9.15 7.95
CA PRO A 214 4.15 -8.59 7.60
C PRO A 214 4.61 -8.95 6.20
N SER A 215 4.33 -10.18 5.72
CA SER A 215 4.71 -10.63 4.37
C SER A 215 4.09 -9.81 3.21
N THR A 216 2.99 -9.09 3.47
CA THR A 216 2.26 -8.33 2.45
C THR A 216 2.75 -6.89 2.27
N LEU A 217 3.62 -6.43 3.18
CA LEU A 217 4.20 -5.08 3.14
C LEU A 217 5.32 -5.04 2.09
N LYS A 218 5.33 -3.98 1.29
CA LYS A 218 6.44 -3.69 0.36
C LYS A 218 7.69 -3.27 1.13
N GLU A 219 8.86 -3.41 0.52
CA GLU A 219 10.14 -3.05 1.16
C GLU A 219 10.16 -1.59 1.65
N ASP A 220 9.71 -0.65 0.82
CA ASP A 220 9.59 0.76 1.20
C ASP A 220 8.66 0.99 2.39
N GLU A 221 7.58 0.20 2.50
CA GLU A 221 6.62 0.28 3.61
C GLU A 221 7.19 -0.34 4.89
N ARG A 222 7.99 -1.40 4.78
CA ARG A 222 8.70 -2.01 5.91
C ARG A 222 9.75 -1.08 6.48
N ALA A 223 10.54 -0.44 5.62
CA ALA A 223 11.51 0.56 6.02
C ALA A 223 10.82 1.74 6.71
N ALA A 224 9.77 2.30 6.11
CA ALA A 224 9.02 3.41 6.70
C ALA A 224 8.35 3.03 8.04
N LEU A 225 7.82 1.82 8.17
CA LEU A 225 7.26 1.34 9.44
C LEU A 225 8.36 1.21 10.49
N LYS A 226 9.52 0.61 10.15
CA LYS A 226 10.66 0.48 11.06
C LYS A 226 11.11 1.84 11.59
N ASP A 227 11.18 2.85 10.72
CA ASP A 227 11.55 4.21 11.13
C ASP A 227 10.51 4.82 12.09
N VAL A 228 9.21 4.55 11.89
CA VAL A 228 8.15 5.02 12.81
C VAL A 228 8.30 4.35 14.19
N LEU A 229 8.50 3.03 14.24
CA LEU A 229 8.62 2.28 15.49
C LEU A 229 9.87 2.69 16.27
N ALA A 230 11.00 2.92 15.59
CA ALA A 230 12.23 3.39 16.23
C ALA A 230 12.09 4.79 16.88
N ARG A 231 11.12 5.61 16.44
CA ARG A 231 10.89 6.97 16.97
C ARG A 231 9.85 7.03 18.07
N CYS A 232 8.98 6.03 18.18
CA CYS A 232 7.90 6.01 19.16
C CYS A 232 7.84 4.62 19.79
N PRO A 233 8.48 4.43 20.96
CA PRO A 233 8.45 3.18 21.70
C PRO A 233 7.02 2.68 21.98
N GLU A 234 6.08 3.60 22.20
CA GLU A 234 4.68 3.28 22.42
C GLU A 234 4.03 2.60 21.20
N LEU A 235 4.39 3.02 19.98
CA LEU A 235 3.93 2.37 18.75
C LEU A 235 4.65 1.05 18.50
N ASP A 236 5.88 0.88 18.97
CA ASP A 236 6.59 -0.41 18.94
C ASP A 236 5.90 -1.44 19.84
N ILE A 237 5.59 -1.06 21.09
CA ILE A 237 4.79 -1.87 22.02
C ILE A 237 3.41 -2.17 21.42
N ALA A 238 2.75 -1.18 20.80
CA ALA A 238 1.49 -1.41 20.11
C ALA A 238 1.63 -2.44 18.97
N ALA A 239 2.74 -2.42 18.22
CA ALA A 239 3.02 -3.37 17.16
C ALA A 239 3.22 -4.80 17.71
N GLU A 240 3.89 -4.95 18.84
CA GLU A 240 4.04 -6.22 19.54
C GLU A 240 2.68 -6.79 19.98
N HIS A 241 1.83 -5.97 20.61
CA HIS A 241 0.49 -6.39 21.03
C HIS A 241 -0.39 -6.82 19.85
N VAL A 242 -0.33 -6.10 18.74
CA VAL A 242 -1.08 -6.45 17.52
C VAL A 242 -0.57 -7.76 16.92
N ARG A 243 0.74 -8.00 16.90
CA ARG A 243 1.32 -9.27 16.44
C ARG A 243 0.91 -10.42 17.35
N GLY A 244 1.02 -10.25 18.67
CA GLY A 244 0.60 -11.25 19.65
C GLY A 244 -0.88 -11.61 19.51
N PHE A 245 -1.75 -10.61 19.34
CA PHE A 245 -3.17 -10.87 19.08
C PHE A 245 -3.40 -11.59 17.74
N GLY A 246 -2.64 -11.21 16.71
CA GLY A 246 -2.66 -11.87 15.41
C GLY A 246 -2.27 -13.34 15.49
N GLU A 247 -1.26 -13.69 16.29
CA GLU A 247 -0.85 -15.07 16.56
C GLU A 247 -1.94 -15.85 17.28
N ILE A 248 -2.55 -15.26 18.32
CA ILE A 248 -3.68 -15.87 19.04
C ILE A 248 -4.82 -16.19 18.06
N LEU A 249 -5.14 -15.26 17.17
CA LEU A 249 -6.23 -15.41 16.19
C LEU A 249 -5.89 -16.43 15.09
N ALA A 250 -4.65 -16.44 14.60
CA ALA A 250 -4.19 -17.34 13.54
C ALA A 250 -4.06 -18.79 14.01
N HIS A 251 -3.51 -18.99 15.22
CA HIS A 251 -3.22 -20.31 15.79
C HIS A 251 -4.31 -20.83 16.73
N ARG A 252 -5.38 -20.05 16.95
CA ARG A 252 -6.49 -20.38 17.84
C ARG A 252 -6.03 -20.67 19.29
N LEU A 253 -5.25 -19.73 19.83
CA LEU A 253 -4.67 -19.81 21.17
C LEU A 253 -5.55 -19.11 22.21
N GLY A 254 -6.88 -19.25 22.15
CA GLY A 254 -7.80 -18.60 23.10
C GLY A 254 -7.39 -18.65 24.58
N PRO A 255 -6.84 -19.75 25.13
CA PRO A 255 -6.38 -19.80 26.53
C PRO A 255 -5.28 -18.80 26.89
N THR A 256 -4.52 -18.26 25.93
CA THR A 256 -3.47 -17.26 26.21
C THR A 256 -4.01 -15.82 26.19
N LEU A 257 -5.29 -15.62 25.86
CA LEU A 257 -5.93 -14.31 25.81
C LEU A 257 -5.84 -13.53 27.14
N PRO A 258 -6.05 -14.13 28.33
CA PRO A 258 -5.95 -13.38 29.59
C PRO A 258 -4.55 -12.78 29.81
N ALA A 259 -3.50 -13.54 29.53
CA ALA A 259 -2.12 -13.06 29.63
C ALA A 259 -1.84 -11.92 28.63
N TRP A 260 -2.42 -11.99 27.42
CA TRP A 260 -2.34 -10.90 26.46
C TRP A 260 -3.08 -9.64 26.95
N ILE A 261 -4.25 -9.78 27.58
CA ILE A 261 -5.00 -8.65 28.14
C ILE A 261 -4.20 -7.96 29.24
N GLU A 262 -3.59 -8.74 30.16
CA GLU A 262 -2.75 -8.20 31.23
C GLU A 262 -1.54 -7.44 30.68
N ALA A 263 -0.88 -7.97 29.65
CA ALA A 263 0.25 -7.30 29.01
C ALA A 263 -0.14 -5.98 28.33
N VAL A 264 -1.30 -5.94 27.66
CA VAL A 264 -1.83 -4.72 27.04
C VAL A 264 -2.22 -3.69 28.10
N ASP A 265 -2.87 -4.12 29.18
CA ASP A 265 -3.27 -3.24 30.28
C ASP A 265 -2.04 -2.63 30.97
N ALA A 266 -0.99 -3.41 31.24
CA ALA A 266 0.27 -2.90 31.79
C ALA A 266 0.93 -1.82 30.91
N SER A 267 0.67 -1.85 29.60
CA SER A 267 1.24 -0.89 28.64
C SER A 267 0.52 0.46 28.59
N GLN A 268 -0.71 0.54 29.15
CA GLN A 268 -1.52 1.76 29.24
C GLN A 268 -1.66 2.54 27.92
N LEU A 269 -1.67 1.83 26.78
CA LEU A 269 -1.76 2.43 25.46
C LEU A 269 -3.17 2.93 25.16
N PRO A 270 -3.32 4.15 24.60
CA PRO A 270 -4.63 4.72 24.27
C PRO A 270 -5.37 3.87 23.23
N GLY A 271 -6.65 3.60 23.48
CA GLY A 271 -7.49 2.75 22.64
C GLY A 271 -7.27 1.25 22.86
N LEU A 272 -6.03 0.77 22.85
CA LEU A 272 -5.67 -0.64 23.03
C LEU A 272 -6.03 -1.17 24.43
N THR A 273 -5.73 -0.42 25.49
CA THR A 273 -6.05 -0.79 26.88
C THR A 273 -7.56 -0.95 27.06
N ASN A 274 -8.33 0.05 26.62
CA ASN A 274 -9.79 -0.02 26.67
C ASN A 274 -10.31 -1.21 25.87
N PHE A 275 -9.78 -1.46 24.66
CA PHE A 275 -10.18 -2.63 23.87
C PHE A 275 -9.94 -3.94 24.62
N ALA A 276 -8.75 -4.13 25.21
CA ALA A 276 -8.42 -5.35 25.96
C ALA A 276 -9.32 -5.55 27.18
N LEU A 277 -9.54 -4.50 27.97
CA LEU A 277 -10.45 -4.55 29.13
C LEU A 277 -11.91 -4.82 28.73
N HIS A 278 -12.34 -4.36 27.55
CA HIS A 278 -13.68 -4.68 27.05
C HIS A 278 -13.86 -6.16 26.71
N LEU A 279 -12.80 -6.87 26.32
CA LEU A 279 -12.87 -8.32 26.05
C LEU A 279 -13.22 -9.12 27.31
N LEU A 280 -12.88 -8.63 28.51
CA LEU A 280 -13.18 -9.30 29.77
C LEU A 280 -14.69 -9.46 30.02
N ARG A 281 -15.53 -8.58 29.46
CA ARG A 281 -16.99 -8.64 29.62
C ARG A 281 -17.62 -9.88 28.97
N ASP A 282 -17.01 -10.35 27.88
CA ASP A 282 -17.46 -11.50 27.10
C ASP A 282 -16.31 -12.53 26.95
N LEU A 283 -15.47 -12.68 27.99
CA LEU A 283 -14.23 -13.44 27.93
C LEU A 283 -14.44 -14.88 27.45
N ASP A 284 -15.48 -15.56 27.92
CA ASP A 284 -15.80 -16.93 27.52
C ASP A 284 -16.13 -17.02 26.02
N ALA A 285 -16.90 -16.06 25.51
CA ALA A 285 -17.29 -16.04 24.10
C ALA A 285 -16.12 -15.67 23.18
N VAL A 286 -15.25 -14.76 23.62
CA VAL A 286 -14.03 -14.38 22.91
C VAL A 286 -13.03 -15.54 22.91
N THR A 287 -12.83 -16.19 24.05
CA THR A 287 -11.98 -17.38 24.19
C THR A 287 -12.48 -18.49 23.28
N ALA A 288 -13.78 -18.79 23.30
CA ALA A 288 -14.39 -19.76 22.39
C ALA A 288 -14.19 -19.39 20.92
N GLY A 289 -14.33 -18.11 20.55
CA GLY A 289 -14.07 -17.59 19.20
C GLY A 289 -12.62 -17.70 18.75
N LEU A 290 -11.69 -17.69 19.70
CA LEU A 290 -10.25 -17.84 19.50
C LEU A 290 -9.74 -19.26 19.76
N THR A 291 -10.62 -20.24 20.05
CA THR A 291 -10.22 -21.65 20.24
C THR A 291 -10.92 -22.57 19.26
N LEU A 292 -12.22 -22.35 19.04
CA LEU A 292 -13.03 -23.20 18.18
C LEU A 292 -12.77 -22.89 16.70
N HIS A 293 -13.05 -23.86 15.84
CA HIS A 293 -12.88 -23.70 14.39
C HIS A 293 -13.98 -22.84 13.75
N TRP A 294 -15.10 -22.64 14.45
CA TRP A 294 -16.24 -21.87 13.99
C TRP A 294 -15.90 -20.39 13.86
N SER A 295 -16.16 -19.82 12.68
CA SER A 295 -16.10 -18.37 12.46
C SER A 295 -16.93 -18.02 11.25
N SER A 296 -17.62 -16.88 11.32
CA SER A 296 -18.29 -16.28 10.18
C SER A 296 -17.35 -15.38 9.35
N GLY A 297 -16.05 -15.32 9.65
CA GLY A 297 -15.05 -14.55 8.90
C GLY A 297 -14.95 -14.91 7.41
N GLY A 298 -15.25 -16.16 7.03
CA GLY A 298 -15.38 -16.55 5.61
C GLY A 298 -16.61 -15.93 4.93
N THR A 299 -17.72 -15.81 5.67
CA THR A 299 -18.96 -15.13 5.24
C THR A 299 -18.92 -13.61 5.41
N GLU A 300 -17.95 -13.07 6.16
CA GLU A 300 -17.76 -11.63 6.41
C GLU A 300 -16.53 -11.01 5.72
N GLY A 301 -15.53 -11.77 5.29
CA GLY A 301 -14.70 -11.36 4.14
C GLY A 301 -15.59 -11.21 2.90
N ALA A 302 -16.63 -12.03 2.87
CA ALA A 302 -17.86 -11.82 2.14
C ALA A 302 -18.75 -10.68 2.71
N VAL A 303 -18.29 -9.70 3.48
CA VAL A 303 -19.00 -8.41 3.65
C VAL A 303 -19.04 -7.70 2.30
N ASN A 304 -18.02 -7.90 1.46
CA ASN A 304 -18.13 -7.58 0.04
C ASN A 304 -19.17 -8.44 -0.67
N ALA A 305 -19.30 -9.74 -0.36
CA ALA A 305 -20.29 -10.61 -0.98
C ALA A 305 -21.73 -10.40 -0.44
N VAL A 306 -21.93 -10.06 0.82
CA VAL A 306 -23.20 -9.78 1.52
C VAL A 306 -23.63 -8.36 1.19
N ASN A 307 -22.72 -7.38 1.15
CA ASN A 307 -23.04 -6.07 0.57
C ASN A 307 -23.28 -6.16 -0.93
N ARG A 308 -22.58 -7.05 -1.66
CA ARG A 308 -22.87 -7.35 -3.08
C ARG A 308 -24.20 -8.06 -3.23
N ILE A 309 -24.55 -9.03 -2.39
CA ILE A 309 -25.85 -9.71 -2.36
C ILE A 309 -26.94 -8.69 -2.02
N LYS A 310 -26.74 -7.83 -1.01
CA LYS A 310 -27.66 -6.74 -0.66
C LYS A 310 -27.78 -5.72 -1.79
N LYS A 311 -26.68 -5.38 -2.47
CA LYS A 311 -26.66 -4.49 -3.65
C LYS A 311 -27.40 -5.09 -4.82
N ILE A 312 -27.16 -6.37 -5.15
CA ILE A 312 -27.85 -7.12 -6.21
C ILE A 312 -29.34 -7.26 -5.86
N LYS A 313 -29.69 -7.61 -4.62
CA LYS A 313 -31.08 -7.64 -4.16
C LYS A 313 -31.75 -6.27 -4.25
N ARG A 314 -31.06 -5.17 -3.89
CA ARG A 314 -31.57 -3.79 -4.04
C ARG A 314 -31.74 -3.40 -5.51
N GLN A 315 -30.79 -3.74 -6.37
CA GLN A 315 -30.90 -3.56 -7.82
C GLN A 315 -32.08 -4.32 -8.41
N LEU A 316 -32.44 -5.46 -7.81
CA LEU A 316 -33.56 -6.30 -8.23
C LEU A 316 -34.82 -6.13 -7.37
N TYR A 317 -34.94 -5.02 -6.62
CA TYR A 317 -36.09 -4.68 -5.78
C TYR A 317 -36.55 -5.82 -4.84
N GLY A 318 -35.61 -6.62 -4.32
CA GLY A 318 -35.86 -7.74 -3.43
C GLY A 318 -36.35 -9.03 -4.09
N ARG A 319 -36.53 -9.06 -5.42
CA ARG A 319 -37.12 -10.20 -6.15
C ARG A 319 -36.13 -11.30 -6.53
N ALA A 320 -34.88 -11.19 -6.09
CA ALA A 320 -33.83 -12.15 -6.42
C ALA A 320 -33.85 -13.35 -5.46
N GLY A 321 -34.32 -14.50 -5.95
CA GLY A 321 -34.20 -15.80 -5.29
C GLY A 321 -32.77 -16.36 -5.33
N PHE A 322 -32.53 -17.47 -4.61
CA PHE A 322 -31.21 -18.07 -4.43
C PHE A 322 -30.49 -18.38 -5.76
N GLU A 323 -31.17 -19.03 -6.70
CA GLU A 323 -30.59 -19.40 -8.00
C GLU A 323 -30.16 -18.19 -8.84
N LEU A 324 -30.94 -17.10 -8.81
CA LEU A 324 -30.63 -15.87 -9.53
C LEU A 324 -29.44 -15.14 -8.91
N LEU A 325 -29.38 -15.10 -7.58
CA LEU A 325 -28.24 -14.54 -6.84
C LEU A 325 -26.96 -15.32 -7.12
N ARG A 326 -27.03 -16.66 -7.11
CA ARG A 326 -25.91 -17.54 -7.39
C ARG A 326 -25.35 -17.30 -8.79
N LYS A 327 -26.21 -17.24 -9.82
CA LYS A 327 -25.79 -16.96 -11.20
C LYS A 327 -25.13 -15.59 -11.34
N MET A 328 -25.71 -14.54 -10.76
CA MET A 328 -25.14 -13.18 -10.85
C MET A 328 -23.83 -12.99 -10.09
N ILE A 329 -23.61 -13.75 -9.02
CA ILE A 329 -22.39 -13.68 -8.22
C ILE A 329 -21.22 -14.40 -8.93
N LEU A 330 -21.50 -15.49 -9.62
CA LEU A 330 -20.50 -16.31 -10.33
C LEU A 330 -20.11 -15.75 -11.71
N LEU A 331 -20.91 -14.86 -12.30
CA LEU A 331 -20.69 -14.31 -13.65
C LEU A 331 -19.95 -12.95 -13.69
N GLN A 332 -19.51 -12.40 -12.55
CA GLN A 332 -18.62 -11.20 -12.50
C GLN A 332 -17.32 -11.55 -11.79
#